data_AF-A0A9E2E6D0-F1
#
_entry.id   AF-A0A9E2E6D0-F1
#
_cell.length_a   1.000
_cell.length_b   1.000
_cell.length_c   1.000
_cell.angle_alpha   90.00
_cell.angle_beta   90.00
_cell.angle_gamma   90.00
#
_symmetry.space_group_name_H-M   'P 1'
#
loop_
_entity.id
_entity.type
_entity.pdbx_description
1 polymer ?
#
loop_
_entity_poly.entity_id
_entity_poly.type
_entity_poly.pdbx_seq_one_letter_code
_entity_poly.pdbx_strand_id
1 'polypeptide(L)'
;MAEKHVTDAIVVHCIDFRFQKYLNDWLNEKVGEGNYDRLSIAGSVFDFEAVFEQVQLSGRLHEIKKVIFINHEDCGAYGEAGSRERHEVDLRAAREKIGERCVRDLEVELYYLHLDGTFEKVS
;
A
#
# COMPACT_ATOMS: atom_id res chain seq x y z
N MET A 1 -19.88 -7.05 -24.11
CA MET A 1 -19.44 -7.08 -22.70
C MET A 1 -18.12 -6.33 -22.67
N ALA A 2 -17.95 -5.34 -21.80
CA ALA A 2 -16.65 -4.67 -21.68
C ALA A 2 -15.59 -5.72 -21.29
N GLU A 3 -14.39 -5.65 -21.85
CA GLU A 3 -13.29 -6.51 -21.45
C GLU A 3 -13.02 -6.34 -19.95
N LYS A 4 -12.76 -7.44 -19.25
CA LYS A 4 -12.37 -7.40 -17.85
C LYS A 4 -10.90 -7.00 -17.77
N HIS A 5 -10.61 -5.85 -17.17
CA HIS A 5 -9.25 -5.40 -16.90
C HIS A 5 -8.81 -5.97 -15.54
N VAL A 6 -8.26 -7.18 -15.53
CA VAL A 6 -7.82 -7.85 -14.28
C VAL A 6 -6.38 -7.48 -13.96
N THR A 7 -6.08 -7.26 -12.67
CA THR A 7 -4.73 -7.00 -12.18
C THR A 7 -4.46 -7.78 -10.89
N ASP A 8 -3.20 -8.02 -10.54
CA ASP A 8 -2.87 -8.91 -9.41
C ASP A 8 -3.00 -8.21 -8.05
N ALA A 9 -2.61 -6.94 -7.96
CA ALA A 9 -2.53 -6.22 -6.69
C ALA A 9 -2.98 -4.75 -6.79
N ILE A 10 -3.25 -4.16 -5.63
CA ILE A 10 -3.14 -2.71 -5.41
C ILE A 10 -1.97 -2.43 -4.48
N VAL A 11 -1.15 -1.44 -4.83
CA VAL A 11 -0.04 -0.96 -4.03
C VAL A 11 -0.34 0.44 -3.53
N VAL A 12 -0.27 0.63 -2.22
CA VAL A 12 -0.53 1.91 -1.57
C VAL A 12 0.75 2.41 -0.91
N HIS A 13 1.17 3.63 -1.28
CA HIS A 13 2.36 4.26 -0.72
C HIS A 13 2.18 5.79 -0.64
N CYS A 14 3.12 6.46 0.04
CA CYS A 14 3.09 7.91 0.18
C CYS A 14 3.35 8.65 -1.15
N ILE A 15 2.88 9.89 -1.28
CA ILE A 15 3.21 10.82 -2.38
C ILE A 15 4.66 11.32 -2.38
N ASP A 16 5.42 10.97 -1.35
CA ASP A 16 6.77 11.50 -1.10
C ASP A 16 7.73 11.19 -2.26
N PHE A 17 8.23 12.26 -2.87
CA PHE A 17 9.04 12.21 -4.08
C PHE A 17 10.40 11.52 -3.87
N ARG A 18 10.91 11.49 -2.63
CA ARG A 18 12.22 10.90 -2.29
C ARG A 18 12.27 9.41 -2.60
N PHE A 19 11.12 8.73 -2.56
CA PHE A 19 11.04 7.28 -2.68
C PHE A 19 10.64 6.79 -4.07
N GLN A 20 10.31 7.68 -5.01
CA GLN A 20 9.74 7.29 -6.31
C GLN A 20 10.62 6.31 -7.08
N LYS A 21 11.95 6.52 -7.08
CA LYS A 21 12.88 5.62 -7.75
C LYS A 21 12.89 4.24 -7.08
N TYR A 22 13.06 4.19 -5.76
CA TYR A 22 13.08 2.93 -5.00
C TYR A 22 11.78 2.14 -5.14
N LEU A 23 10.64 2.83 -5.09
CA LEU A 23 9.33 2.22 -5.29
C LEU A 23 9.18 1.64 -6.70
N ASN A 24 9.55 2.38 -7.74
CA ASN A 24 9.43 1.89 -9.11
C ASN A 24 10.30 0.65 -9.34
N ASP A 25 11.57 0.71 -8.94
CA ASP A 25 12.52 -0.41 -9.12
C ASP A 25 12.03 -1.66 -8.37
N TRP A 26 11.65 -1.49 -7.10
CA TRP A 26 11.20 -2.61 -6.25
C TRP A 26 9.87 -3.21 -6.70
N LEU A 27 8.91 -2.38 -7.15
CA LEU A 27 7.61 -2.87 -7.64
C LEU A 27 7.73 -3.59 -8.98
N ASN A 28 8.59 -3.11 -9.87
CA ASN A 28 8.89 -3.80 -11.13
C ASN A 28 9.47 -5.19 -10.86
N GLU A 29 10.36 -5.33 -9.87
CA GLU A 29 10.93 -6.63 -9.50
C GLU A 29 9.91 -7.54 -8.79
N LYS A 30 9.14 -7.00 -7.86
CA LYS A 30 8.26 -7.78 -6.99
C LYS A 30 6.92 -8.18 -7.62
N VAL A 31 6.30 -7.27 -8.39
CA VAL A 31 4.93 -7.44 -8.93
C VAL A 31 4.94 -7.49 -10.46
N GLY A 32 5.92 -6.85 -11.11
CA GLY A 32 6.01 -6.76 -12.55
C GLY A 32 5.31 -5.53 -13.13
N GLU A 33 5.69 -5.17 -14.36
CA GLU A 33 5.14 -3.99 -15.05
C GLU A 33 3.71 -4.24 -15.50
N GLY A 34 2.80 -3.29 -15.20
CA GLY A 34 1.41 -3.32 -15.66
C GLY A 34 0.49 -4.31 -14.92
N ASN A 35 0.96 -4.98 -13.87
CA ASN A 35 0.21 -6.00 -13.12
C ASN A 35 -0.33 -5.53 -11.76
N TYR A 36 -0.37 -4.21 -11.50
CA TYR A 36 -0.96 -3.67 -10.28
C TYR A 36 -1.57 -2.27 -10.46
N ASP A 37 -2.60 -2.00 -9.66
CA ASP A 37 -3.07 -0.64 -9.41
C ASP A 37 -2.13 0.07 -8.45
N ARG A 38 -1.84 1.35 -8.73
CA ARG A 38 -0.94 2.17 -7.91
C ARG A 38 -1.70 3.32 -7.26
N LEU A 39 -1.79 3.31 -5.94
CA LEU A 39 -2.34 4.41 -5.15
C LEU A 39 -1.22 5.16 -4.43
N SER A 40 -1.07 6.44 -4.75
CA SER A 40 -0.15 7.35 -4.06
C SER A 40 -0.96 8.39 -3.28
N ILE A 41 -0.87 8.36 -1.94
CA ILE A 41 -1.65 9.19 -1.03
C ILE A 41 -0.80 9.65 0.15
N ALA A 42 -0.95 10.90 0.62
CA ALA A 42 -0.13 11.42 1.71
C ALA A 42 -0.28 10.57 2.98
N GLY A 43 0.84 10.07 3.50
CA GLY A 43 0.86 9.21 4.68
C GLY A 43 0.48 7.75 4.45
N SER A 44 0.25 7.32 3.20
CA SER A 44 -0.13 5.94 2.88
C SER A 44 -1.33 5.47 3.72
N VAL A 45 -1.17 4.57 4.70
CA VAL A 45 -2.27 4.07 5.54
C VAL A 45 -2.74 5.03 6.63
N PHE A 46 -2.11 6.21 6.77
CA PHE A 46 -2.49 7.21 7.79
C PHE A 46 -3.98 7.57 7.73
N ASP A 47 -4.49 7.86 6.53
CA ASP A 47 -5.92 8.01 6.27
C ASP A 47 -6.49 6.70 5.68
N PHE A 48 -6.69 5.72 6.57
CA PHE A 48 -7.13 4.39 6.16
C PHE A 48 -8.51 4.40 5.48
N GLU A 49 -9.41 5.33 5.80
CA GLU A 49 -10.74 5.35 5.18
C GLU A 49 -10.64 5.73 3.69
N ALA A 50 -9.86 6.76 3.37
CA ALA A 50 -9.59 7.12 1.97
C ALA A 50 -8.89 5.98 1.22
N VAL A 51 -7.96 5.27 1.86
CA VAL A 51 -7.30 4.10 1.29
C VAL A 51 -8.29 2.95 1.04
N PHE A 52 -9.15 2.65 2.01
CA PHE A 52 -10.09 1.54 1.95
C PHE A 52 -11.08 1.70 0.80
N GLU A 53 -11.58 2.92 0.57
CA GLU A 53 -12.44 3.22 -0.57
C GLU A 53 -11.79 2.86 -1.92
N GLN A 54 -10.49 3.15 -2.06
CA GLN A 54 -9.73 2.82 -3.27
C GLN A 54 -9.43 1.32 -3.40
N VAL A 55 -9.15 0.63 -2.29
CA VAL A 55 -8.99 -0.83 -2.28
C VAL A 55 -10.29 -1.51 -2.73
N GLN A 56 -11.45 -1.06 -2.22
CA GLN A 56 -12.75 -1.57 -2.65
C GLN A 56 -13.03 -1.28 -4.13
N LEU A 57 -12.69 -0.08 -4.60
CA LEU A 57 -12.83 0.30 -6.00
C LEU A 57 -11.99 -0.61 -6.90
N SER A 58 -10.71 -0.80 -6.57
CA SER A 58 -9.79 -1.68 -7.27
C SER A 58 -10.28 -3.14 -7.28
N GLY A 59 -10.74 -3.67 -6.13
CA GLY A 59 -11.33 -5.01 -6.05
C GLY A 59 -12.62 -5.18 -6.87
N ARG A 60 -13.37 -4.10 -7.10
CA ARG A 60 -14.58 -4.12 -7.94
C ARG A 60 -14.25 -4.00 -9.43
N LEU A 61 -13.33 -3.10 -9.80
CA LEU A 61 -13.01 -2.79 -11.19
C LEU A 61 -12.02 -3.80 -11.79
N HIS A 62 -11.01 -4.20 -11.02
CA HIS A 62 -9.87 -4.95 -11.51
C HIS A 62 -9.64 -6.31 -10.83
N GLU A 63 -10.56 -6.74 -9.96
CA GLU A 63 -10.56 -8.06 -9.31
C GLU A 63 -9.22 -8.43 -8.64
N ILE A 64 -8.55 -7.47 -8.00
CA ILE A 64 -7.28 -7.67 -7.29
C ILE A 64 -7.36 -8.81 -6.27
N LYS A 65 -6.20 -9.45 -6.03
CA LYS A 65 -6.03 -10.55 -5.07
C LYS A 65 -5.15 -10.16 -3.89
N LYS A 66 -4.40 -9.07 -4.01
CA LYS A 66 -3.38 -8.63 -3.06
C LYS A 66 -3.44 -7.14 -2.80
N VAL A 67 -3.15 -6.75 -1.56
CA VAL A 67 -2.92 -5.36 -1.15
C VAL A 67 -1.51 -5.26 -0.57
N ILE A 68 -0.72 -4.33 -1.07
CA ILE A 68 0.62 -4.03 -0.53
C ILE A 68 0.57 -2.63 0.08
N PHE A 69 0.66 -2.54 1.41
CA PHE A 69 0.76 -1.28 2.13
C PHE A 69 2.23 -0.95 2.43
N ILE A 70 2.63 0.27 2.06
CA ILE A 70 4.01 0.75 2.26
C ILE A 70 3.95 2.08 3.01
N ASN A 71 4.37 2.07 4.27
CA ASN A 71 4.73 3.30 4.99
C ASN A 71 6.22 3.57 4.80
N HIS A 72 6.67 4.79 5.11
CA HIS A 72 8.08 5.13 5.00
C HIS A 72 8.57 5.96 6.19
N GLU A 73 9.89 5.93 6.36
CA GLU A 73 10.62 6.73 7.33
C GLU A 73 10.51 8.23 7.06
N ASP A 74 10.48 9.02 8.13
CA ASP A 74 10.45 10.49 8.07
C ASP A 74 9.27 11.02 7.23
N CYS A 75 8.07 10.50 7.52
CA CYS A 75 6.85 10.85 6.81
C CYS A 75 6.22 12.14 7.33
N GLY A 76 6.12 13.15 6.47
CA GLY A 76 5.53 14.45 6.84
C GLY A 76 4.06 14.41 7.27
N ALA A 77 3.28 13.41 6.83
CA ALA A 77 1.89 13.24 7.26
C ALA A 77 1.77 12.76 8.71
N TYR A 78 2.75 11.99 9.18
CA TYR A 78 2.83 11.51 10.56
C TYR A 78 3.47 12.53 11.51
N GLY A 79 4.30 13.43 10.98
CA GLY A 79 4.96 14.49 11.75
C GLY A 79 5.83 13.95 12.90
N GLU A 80 5.91 14.68 14.01
CA GLU A 80 6.73 14.31 15.18
C GLU A 80 6.30 12.98 15.83
N ALA A 81 5.06 12.54 15.60
CA ALA A 81 4.52 11.28 16.11
C ALA A 81 4.82 10.08 15.19
N GLY A 82 5.50 10.29 14.06
CA GLY A 82 5.85 9.28 13.06
C GLY A 82 6.99 8.36 13.46
N SER A 83 6.94 7.80 14.67
CA SER A 83 7.89 6.77 15.06
C SER A 83 7.71 5.53 14.21
N ARG A 84 8.78 4.76 14.03
CA ARG A 84 8.73 3.47 13.34
C ARG A 84 7.65 2.54 13.93
N GLU A 85 7.56 2.49 15.25
CA GLU A 85 6.54 1.71 15.96
C GLU A 85 5.12 2.17 15.61
N ARG A 86 4.89 3.47 15.51
CA ARG A 86 3.57 4.00 15.13
C ARG A 86 3.18 3.58 13.70
N HIS A 87 4.11 3.67 12.76
CA HIS A 87 3.86 3.21 11.39
C HIS A 87 3.53 1.72 11.33
N GLU A 88 4.21 0.90 12.14
CA GLU A 88 3.98 -0.53 12.22
C GLU A 88 2.60 -0.88 12.83
N VAL A 89 2.20 -0.17 13.89
CA VAL A 89 0.85 -0.29 14.48
C VAL A 89 -0.21 0.05 13.44
N ASP A 90 -0.08 1.16 12.72
CA ASP A 90 -1.06 1.58 11.72
C ASP A 90 -1.13 0.60 10.53
N LEU A 91 0.01 0.06 10.07
CA LEU A 91 0.06 -0.97 9.03
C LEU A 91 -0.66 -2.25 9.46
N ARG A 92 -0.44 -2.72 10.70
CA ARG A 92 -1.13 -3.90 11.24
C ARG A 92 -2.63 -3.65 11.37
N ALA A 93 -3.03 -2.49 11.87
CA ALA A 93 -4.43 -2.10 11.96
C ALA A 93 -5.08 -2.03 10.57
N ALA A 94 -4.37 -1.55 9.55
CA ALA A 94 -4.84 -1.57 8.17
C ALA A 94 -5.09 -3.00 7.65
N ARG A 95 -4.17 -3.93 7.92
CA ARG A 95 -4.37 -5.36 7.59
C ARG A 95 -5.59 -5.95 8.28
N GLU A 96 -5.75 -5.74 9.58
CA GLU A 96 -6.90 -6.23 10.35
C GLU A 96 -8.22 -5.70 9.77
N LYS A 97 -8.29 -4.38 9.52
CA LYS A 97 -9.47 -3.76 8.92
C LYS A 97 -9.77 -4.27 7.51
N ILE A 98 -8.77 -4.62 6.70
CA ILE A 98 -8.99 -5.29 5.41
C ILE A 98 -9.65 -6.65 5.63
N GLY A 99 -9.14 -7.47 6.55
CA GLY A 99 -9.72 -8.78 6.85
C GLY A 99 -11.15 -8.70 7.42
N GLU A 100 -11.45 -7.66 8.19
CA GLU A 100 -12.78 -7.47 8.78
C GLU A 100 -13.82 -6.88 7.81
N ARG A 101 -13.41 -5.93 6.97
CA ARG A 101 -14.34 -5.09 6.17
C ARG A 101 -14.40 -5.50 4.71
N CYS A 102 -13.38 -6.17 4.18
CA CYS A 102 -13.36 -6.56 2.78
C CYS A 102 -14.16 -7.85 2.57
N VAL A 103 -15.09 -7.83 1.63
CA VAL A 103 -15.90 -9.01 1.27
C VAL A 103 -15.08 -10.07 0.53
N ARG A 104 -13.99 -9.65 -0.10
CA ARG A 104 -13.06 -10.52 -0.82
C ARG A 104 -11.90 -10.89 0.10
N ASP A 105 -11.47 -12.14 0.02
CA ASP A 105 -10.23 -12.58 0.65
C ASP A 105 -9.05 -11.97 -0.14
N LEU A 106 -8.27 -11.12 0.52
CA LEU A 106 -7.13 -10.41 -0.07
C LEU A 106 -5.88 -10.76 0.73
N GLU A 107 -4.82 -11.17 0.04
CA GLU A 107 -3.50 -11.27 0.65
C GLU A 107 -3.01 -9.85 1.01
N VAL A 108 -2.58 -9.63 2.25
CA VAL A 108 -2.06 -8.32 2.69
C VAL A 108 -0.59 -8.42 3.02
N GLU A 109 0.23 -7.64 2.33
CA GLU A 109 1.65 -7.47 2.64
C GLU A 109 1.92 -6.06 3.17
N LEU A 110 2.76 -5.99 4.21
CA LEU A 110 3.08 -4.76 4.92
C LEU A 110 4.57 -4.48 4.82
N TYR A 111 4.91 -3.24 4.47
CA TYR A 111 6.29 -2.81 4.30
C TYR A 111 6.53 -1.45 4.94
N TYR A 112 7.75 -1.30 5.47
CA TYR A 112 8.30 -0.03 5.90
C TYR A 112 9.53 0.30 5.04
N LEU A 113 9.49 1.44 4.37
CA LEU A 113 10.56 1.90 3.48
C LEU A 113 11.47 2.90 4.21
N HIS A 114 12.75 2.56 4.31
CA HIS A 114 13.78 3.41 4.89
C HIS A 114 14.27 4.46 3.89
N LEU A 115 14.83 5.57 4.39
CA LEU A 115 15.34 6.68 3.56
C LEU A 115 16.43 6.26 2.57
N ASP A 116 17.15 5.17 2.86
CA ASP A 116 18.18 4.60 1.99
C ASP A 116 17.62 3.74 0.83
N GLY A 117 16.30 3.50 0.81
CA GLY A 117 15.63 2.68 -0.18
C GLY A 117 15.41 1.22 0.23
N THR A 118 15.79 0.84 1.46
CA THR A 118 15.58 -0.52 1.96
C THR A 118 14.11 -0.75 2.30
N PHE A 119 13.53 -1.82 1.76
CA PHE A 119 12.19 -2.29 2.11
C PHE A 119 12.26 -3.33 3.23
N GLU A 120 11.70 -3.00 4.38
CA GLU A 120 11.58 -3.92 5.50
C GLU A 120 10.17 -4.49 5.58
N LYS A 121 10.05 -5.82 5.62
CA LYS A 121 8.75 -6.46 5.76
C LYS A 121 8.27 -6.37 7.21
N VAL A 122 7.03 -5.94 7.40
CA VAL A 122 6.38 -5.88 8.71
C VAL A 122 5.51 -7.13 8.90
N SER A 123 5.71 -7.84 10.01
CA SER A 123 4.96 -9.06 10.39
C SER A 123 3.69 -8.74 11.17
#